data_AF-A0A6M0LPX7-F1
#
_entry.id   AF-A0A6M0LPX7-F1
#
_cell.length_a   1.000
_cell.length_b   1.000
_cell.length_c   1.000
_cell.angle_alpha   90.00
_cell.angle_beta   90.00
_cell.angle_gamma   90.00
#
_symmetry.space_group_name_H-M   'P 1'
#
loop_
_entity.id
_entity.type
_entity.pdbx_description
1 polymer ?
#
loop_
_entity_poly.entity_id
_entity_poly.type
_entity_poly.pdbx_seq_one_letter_code
_entity_poly.pdbx_strand_id
1 'polypeptide(L)' 'MIDFRKWILAIICPPAAVLDREVGTIMLVGLLTLLFWVPGVVAALFLLIERQTQRSRSQT' A
#
# COMPACT_ATOMS: atom_id res chain seq x y z
N MET A 1 -10.70 27.66 -9.76
CA MET A 1 -9.54 27.48 -8.85
C MET A 1 -9.30 25.98 -8.77
N ILE A 2 -8.18 25.49 -9.27
CA ILE A 2 -7.95 24.05 -9.39
C ILE A 2 -7.35 23.56 -8.07
N ASP A 3 -8.15 22.81 -7.31
CA ASP A 3 -7.80 22.38 -5.95
C ASP A 3 -6.74 21.27 -5.96
N PHE A 4 -5.47 21.67 -5.94
CA PHE A 4 -4.27 20.81 -5.91
C PHE A 4 -4.32 19.71 -4.83
N ARG A 5 -5.03 19.96 -3.72
CA ARG A 5 -5.27 18.98 -2.64
C ARG A 5 -6.01 17.72 -3.11
N LYS A 6 -6.91 17.84 -4.08
CA LYS A 6 -7.69 16.71 -4.64
C LYS A 6 -6.83 15.82 -5.52
N TRP A 7 -5.82 16.38 -6.19
CA TRP A 7 -4.86 15.65 -7.01
C TRP A 7 -3.87 14.84 -6.16
N ILE A 8 -3.37 15.44 -5.07
CA ILE A 8 -2.56 14.72 -4.07
C ILE A 8 -3.35 13.56 -3.47
N LEU A 9 -4.64 13.76 -3.18
CA LEU A 9 -5.51 12.71 -2.66
C LEU A 9 -5.82 11.61 -3.69
N ALA A 10 -5.98 11.97 -4.97
CA ALA A 10 -6.23 11.02 -6.05
C ALA A 10 -5.00 10.13 -6.37
N ILE A 11 -3.78 10.64 -6.16
CA ILE A 11 -2.53 9.88 -6.32
C ILE A 11 -2.30 8.93 -5.13
N ILE A 12 -2.65 9.35 -3.90
CA ILE A 12 -2.43 8.53 -2.70
C ILE A 12 -3.59 7.57 -2.40
N CYS A 13 -4.79 7.88 -2.90
CA CYS A 13 -5.99 7.05 -2.80
C CYS A 13 -6.66 6.92 -4.18
N PRO A 14 -5.99 6.26 -5.15
CA PRO A 14 -6.54 6.04 -6.49
C PRO A 14 -7.90 5.32 -6.51
N PRO A 15 -8.25 4.36 -5.62
CA PRO A 15 -9.56 3.72 -5.66
C PRO A 15 -10.71 4.68 -5.31
N ALA A 16 -10.47 5.69 -4.47
CA ALA A 16 -11.51 6.63 -4.06
C ALA A 16 -11.89 7.61 -5.19
N ALA A 17 -10.96 7.93 -6.09
CA ALA A 17 -11.21 8.80 -7.24
C ALA A 17 -11.95 8.10 -8.39
N VAL A 18 -12.01 6.76 -8.37
CA VAL A 18 -12.57 5.93 -9.44
C VAL A 18 -13.95 5.37 -9.06
N LEU A 19 -14.43 5.57 -7.83
CA LEU A 19 -15.80 5.20 -7.40
C LEU A 19 -16.91 5.75 -8.31
N ASP A 20 -16.64 6.82 -9.05
CA ASP A 20 -17.56 7.45 -10.01
C ASP A 20 -17.41 6.91 -11.46
N ARG A 21 -16.47 5.98 -11.70
CA ARG A 21 -16.17 5.39 -13.01
C ARG A 21 -16.50 3.89 -13.05
N GLU A 22 -16.47 3.36 -14.26
CA GLU A 22 -16.80 1.97 -14.62
C GLU A 22 -16.27 0.95 -13.58
N VAL A 23 -17.13 0.02 -13.15
CA VAL A 23 -16.83 -1.03 -12.14
C VAL A 23 -15.52 -1.78 -12.47
N GLY A 24 -15.23 -1.97 -13.76
CA GLY A 24 -13.99 -2.60 -14.22
C GLY A 24 -12.72 -1.85 -13.80
N THR A 25 -12.72 -0.52 -13.84
CA THR A 25 -11.55 0.29 -13.45
C THR A 25 -11.33 0.26 -11.94
N ILE A 26 -12.41 0.31 -11.16
CA ILE A 26 -12.35 0.19 -9.69
C ILE A 26 -11.72 -1.14 -9.29
N MET A 27 -12.18 -2.24 -9.91
CA MET A 27 -11.68 -3.58 -9.62
C MET A 27 -10.22 -3.75 -10.02
N LEU A 28 -9.80 -3.21 -11.17
CA LEU A 28 -8.42 -3.26 -11.64
C LEU A 28 -7.46 -2.49 -10.70
N VAL A 29 -7.82 -1.26 -10.32
CA VAL A 29 -7.01 -0.42 -9.42
C VAL A 29 -6.94 -1.02 -8.01
N GLY A 30 -8.06 -1.56 -7.51
CA GLY A 30 -8.11 -2.26 -6.22
C GLY A 30 -7.22 -3.50 -6.21
N LEU A 31 -7.26 -4.31 -7.27
CA LEU A 31 -6.42 -5.50 -7.39
C LEU A 31 -4.94 -5.14 -7.54
N LEU A 32 -4.59 -4.13 -8.33
CA LEU A 32 -3.21 -3.69 -8.50
C LEU A 32 -2.63 -3.13 -7.19
N THR A 33 -3.44 -2.38 -6.43
CA THR A 33 -3.09 -1.89 -5.10
C THR A 33 -2.84 -3.06 -4.15
N LEU A 34 -3.73 -4.05 -4.11
CA LEU A 34 -3.56 -5.23 -3.27
C LEU A 34 -2.32 -6.05 -3.67
N LEU A 35 -2.08 -6.22 -4.98
CA LEU A 35 -0.93 -6.95 -5.51
C LEU A 35 0.41 -6.30 -5.16
N PHE A 36 0.48 -4.97 -5.05
CA PHE A 36 1.70 -4.27 -4.61
C PHE A 36 1.78 -4.09 -3.08
N TRP A 37 0.64 -4.01 -2.40
CA TRP A 37 0.58 -3.90 -0.94
C TRP A 37 1.05 -5.17 -0.26
N VAL A 38 0.46 -6.32 -0.64
CA VAL A 38 0.74 -7.63 -0.02
C VAL A 38 2.24 -7.93 0.02
N PRO A 39 3.02 -7.84 -1.08
CA PRO A 39 4.46 -8.11 -1.02
C PRO A 39 5.21 -7.10 -0.15
N GLY A 40 4.79 -5.83 -0.10
CA GLY A 40 5.40 -4.80 0.77
C GLY A 40 5.21 -5.09 2.27
N VAL A 41 4.00 -5.49 2.67
CA VAL A 41 3.72 -5.87 4.06
C VAL A 41 4.45 -7.14 4.46
N VAL A 42 4.50 -8.14 3.57
CA VAL A 42 5.26 -9.38 3.81
C VAL A 42 6.75 -9.06 3.99
N ALA A 43 7.33 -8.19 3.16
CA ALA A 43 8.72 -7.76 3.29
C ALA A 43 8.98 -7.02 4.62
N ALA A 44 8.08 -6.13 5.04
CA ALA A 44 8.19 -5.41 6.30
C ALA A 44 8.09 -6.35 7.52
N LEU A 45 7.16 -7.31 7.50
CA LEU A 45 7.03 -8.35 8.52
C LEU A 45 8.27 -9.22 8.60
N PHE A 46 8.78 -9.68 7.46
CA PHE A 46 10.01 -10.49 7.40
C PHE A 46 11.21 -9.75 8.00
N LEU A 47 11.40 -8.48 7.64
CA LEU A 47 12.46 -7.64 8.19
C LEU A 47 12.31 -7.45 9.71
N LEU A 48 11.08 -7.22 10.20
CA LEU A 48 10.81 -7.07 11.61
C LEU A 48 11.16 -8.35 12.38
N ILE A 49 10.79 -9.51 11.86
CA ILE A 49 11.08 -10.82 12.46
C ILE A 49 12.59 -11.09 12.50
N GLU A 50 13.31 -10.82 11.41
CA GLU A 50 14.77 -10.96 11.35
C GLU A 50 15.47 -10.07 12.38
N ARG A 51 14.99 -8.82 12.54
CA ARG A 51 15.49 -7.89 13.56
C ARG A 51 15.29 -8.43 14.99
N GLN A 52 14.19 -9.13 15.26
CA GLN A 52 13.94 -9.75 16.58
C GLN A 52 14.90 -10.91 16.84
N THR A 53 15.11 -11.79 15.86
CA THR A 53 16.05 -12.94 15.96
C THR A 53 17.47 -12.50 16.31
N GLN A 54 17.97 -11.43 15.68
CA GLN A 54 19.32 -10.92 15.95
C GLN A 54 19.46 -10.28 17.35
N ARG A 55 18.39 -9.65 17.83
CA ARG A 55 18.39 -9.02 19.16
C ARG A 55 18.49 -10.06 20.27
N SER A 56 17.88 -11.22 20.11
CA SER A 56 18.02 -12.35 21.03
C SER A 56 19.40 -12.99 20.98
N ARG A 57 20.07 -12.98 19.81
CA ARG A 57 21.42 -13.53 19.62
C ARG A 57 22.54 -12.64 20.17
N SER A 58 22.30 -11.35 20.35
CA SER A 58 23.30 -10.39 20.86
C SER A 58 23.36 -10.35 22.39
N GLN A 59 22.50 -11.10 23.09
CA GLN A 59 22.48 -11.21 24.57
C GLN A 59 23.02 -12.55 25.11
N THR A 60 23.48 -13.46 24.26
CA THR A 60 24.18 -14.70 24.63
C THR A 60 25.63 -14.63 24.19
#